data_AF-A0A318H3F7-F1
#
_entry.id   AF-A0A318H3F7-F1
#
_cell.length_a   1.000
_cell.length_b   1.000
_cell.length_c   1.000
_cell.angle_alpha   90.00
_cell.angle_beta   90.00
_cell.angle_gamma   90.00
#
_symmetry.space_group_name_H-M   'P 1'
#
loop_
_entity.id
_entity.type
_entity.pdbx_description
1 polymer ?
#
loop_
_entity_poly.entity_id
_entity_poly.type
_entity_poly.pdbx_seq_one_letter_code
_entity_poly.pdbx_strand_id
1 'polypeptide(L)'
;MKRALTHGSPATTRARAGIAGLALALLGVGAHGSAGTPAQWLQAIETEIGDARCSRDAACRTLPIGGLACGGPQDWRAWSTEASHAARLKSLAARHARAVRDEDHRLGRVSICQVRPEPAVHCEAQRCVLSRDEPLPPPSSR
;
A
#
# COMPACT_ATOMS: atom_id res chain seq x y z
N MET A 1 -64.08 35.83 6.12
CA MET A 1 -64.52 36.71 5.02
C MET A 1 -63.95 36.16 3.71
N LYS A 2 -64.83 35.90 2.72
CA LYS A 2 -64.66 35.79 1.24
C LYS A 2 -63.39 35.08 0.70
N ARG A 3 -63.55 33.91 0.05
CA ARG A 3 -63.69 33.69 -1.42
C ARG A 3 -62.49 34.24 -2.24
N ALA A 4 -61.98 33.65 -3.32
CA ALA A 4 -62.06 32.35 -3.98
C ALA A 4 -61.22 32.50 -5.29
N LEU A 5 -60.77 31.38 -5.89
CA LEU A 5 -60.51 31.17 -7.34
C LEU A 5 -59.31 31.95 -7.97
N THR A 6 -58.56 31.53 -8.99
CA THR A 6 -58.35 30.31 -9.81
C THR A 6 -57.38 30.68 -10.97
N HIS A 7 -56.79 29.66 -11.62
CA HIS A 7 -56.26 29.62 -13.01
C HIS A 7 -54.93 30.35 -13.29
N GLY A 8 -53.96 29.80 -14.04
CA GLY A 8 -53.98 28.58 -14.83
C GLY A 8 -52.60 28.25 -15.41
N SER A 9 -52.43 26.97 -15.77
CA SER A 9 -51.33 26.46 -16.59
C SER A 9 -51.52 26.83 -18.05
N PRO A 10 -50.42 26.95 -18.81
CA PRO A 10 -50.39 26.47 -20.18
C PRO A 10 -49.55 25.19 -20.27
N ALA A 11 -50.21 24.13 -20.73
CA ALA A 11 -49.57 22.95 -21.28
C ALA A 11 -48.93 23.32 -22.63
N THR A 12 -47.65 22.98 -22.82
CA THR A 12 -47.06 22.87 -24.16
C THR A 12 -46.29 21.56 -24.27
N THR A 13 -47.01 20.59 -24.81
CA THR A 13 -46.60 19.68 -25.89
C THR A 13 -45.32 18.85 -25.70
N ARG A 14 -45.57 17.56 -25.47
CA ARG A 14 -44.66 16.42 -25.63
C ARG A 14 -43.97 16.43 -27.00
N ALA A 15 -42.66 16.25 -27.01
CA ALA A 15 -41.96 15.58 -28.10
C ALA A 15 -41.33 14.30 -27.55
N ARG A 16 -42.05 13.19 -27.73
CA ARG A 16 -41.50 11.83 -27.61
C ARG A 16 -40.85 11.50 -28.95
N ALA A 17 -39.53 11.54 -29.02
CA ALA A 17 -38.78 10.86 -30.07
C ALA A 17 -38.09 9.66 -29.42
N GLY A 18 -38.71 8.49 -29.58
CA GLY A 18 -38.07 7.23 -29.25
C GLY A 18 -37.10 6.87 -30.36
N ILE A 19 -35.86 6.56 -29.99
CA ILE A 19 -34.99 5.69 -30.78
C ILE A 19 -34.68 4.49 -29.88
N ALA A 20 -35.17 3.36 -30.34
CA ALA A 20 -34.95 2.05 -29.80
C ALA A 20 -33.47 1.64 -29.96
N GLY A 21 -32.99 0.84 -29.01
CA GLY A 21 -31.94 -0.15 -29.25
C GLY A 21 -30.51 0.35 -29.17
N LEU A 22 -29.90 0.24 -27.98
CA LEU A 22 -28.67 -0.54 -27.74
C LEU A 22 -28.40 -0.57 -26.22
N ALA A 23 -29.06 -1.48 -25.50
CA ALA A 23 -28.70 -1.76 -24.11
C ALA A 23 -27.50 -2.72 -24.11
N LEU A 24 -26.31 -2.18 -24.36
CA LEU A 24 -25.05 -2.89 -24.22
C LEU A 24 -24.24 -2.22 -23.10
N ALA A 25 -24.33 -2.73 -21.88
CA ALA A 25 -23.31 -2.53 -20.86
C ALA A 25 -23.42 -3.62 -19.78
N LEU A 26 -22.66 -4.69 -19.98
CA LEU A 26 -22.26 -5.63 -18.95
C LEU A 26 -21.49 -4.87 -17.86
N LEU A 27 -22.18 -4.43 -16.80
CA LEU A 27 -21.52 -3.96 -15.57
C LEU A 27 -21.48 -5.10 -14.55
N GLY A 28 -20.78 -6.17 -14.93
CA GLY A 28 -20.23 -7.13 -13.99
C GLY A 28 -18.85 -6.65 -13.55
N VAL A 29 -18.78 -5.59 -12.73
CA VAL A 29 -17.56 -5.30 -11.97
C VAL A 29 -17.47 -6.37 -10.89
N GLY A 30 -16.89 -7.51 -11.25
CA GLY A 30 -16.43 -8.46 -10.26
C GLY A 30 -15.39 -7.76 -9.40
N ALA A 31 -15.73 -7.52 -8.12
CA ALA A 31 -14.76 -7.26 -7.08
C ALA A 31 -13.94 -8.53 -6.87
N HIS A 32 -13.10 -8.85 -7.85
CA HIS A 32 -11.98 -9.75 -7.67
C HIS A 32 -11.12 -9.08 -6.62
N GLY A 33 -10.95 -9.71 -5.46
CA GLY A 33 -9.98 -9.25 -4.47
C GLY A 33 -8.64 -9.12 -5.17
N SER A 34 -8.30 -7.89 -5.55
CA SER A 34 -7.17 -7.64 -6.44
C SER A 34 -5.91 -8.01 -5.69
N ALA A 35 -5.24 -9.07 -6.15
CA ALA A 35 -3.86 -9.31 -5.81
C ALA A 35 -3.06 -8.10 -6.28
N GLY A 36 -2.71 -7.20 -5.35
CA GLY A 36 -1.96 -6.00 -5.68
C GLY A 36 -0.58 -6.36 -6.23
N THR A 37 -0.07 -5.53 -7.14
CA THR A 37 1.29 -5.69 -7.66
C THR A 37 2.31 -5.36 -6.56
N PRO A 38 3.57 -5.82 -6.70
CA PRO A 38 4.63 -5.44 -5.77
C PRO A 38 4.72 -3.93 -5.56
N ALA A 39 4.67 -3.15 -6.65
CA ALA A 39 4.74 -1.68 -6.58
C ALA A 39 3.56 -1.06 -5.82
N GLN A 40 2.34 -1.59 -5.99
CA GLN A 40 1.17 -1.10 -5.26
C GLN A 40 1.28 -1.34 -3.75
N TRP A 41 1.75 -2.53 -3.35
CA TRP A 41 1.95 -2.82 -1.93
C TRP A 41 3.10 -2.01 -1.34
N LEU A 42 4.18 -1.79 -2.10
CA LEU A 42 5.27 -0.91 -1.66
C LEU A 42 4.77 0.52 -1.44
N GLN A 43 3.98 1.07 -2.37
CA GLN A 43 3.40 2.39 -2.21
C GLN A 43 2.50 2.48 -0.97
N ALA A 44 1.71 1.44 -0.70
CA ALA A 44 0.89 1.39 0.50
C ALA A 44 1.72 1.35 1.79
N ILE A 45 2.88 0.67 1.77
CA ILE A 45 3.84 0.68 2.88
C ILE A 45 4.40 2.08 3.10
N GLU A 46 4.95 2.72 2.06
CA GLU A 46 5.55 4.06 2.18
C GLU A 46 4.51 5.09 2.64
N THR A 47 3.26 4.96 2.20
CA THR A 47 2.15 5.81 2.65
C THR A 47 1.84 5.60 4.13
N GLU A 48 1.84 4.36 4.63
CA GLU A 48 1.60 4.07 6.05
C GLU A 48 2.79 4.48 6.94
N ILE A 49 4.03 4.42 6.42
CA ILE A 49 5.23 4.94 7.11
C ILE A 49 5.13 6.47 7.25
N GLY A 50 4.71 7.15 6.19
CA GLY A 50 4.61 8.61 6.16
C GLY A 50 5.96 9.26 6.45
N ASP A 51 5.95 10.30 7.30
CA ASP A 51 7.18 11.02 7.66
C ASP A 51 8.10 10.28 8.64
N ALA A 52 7.66 9.13 9.17
CA ALA A 52 8.34 8.37 10.22
C ALA A 52 8.73 9.22 11.44
N ARG A 53 7.88 10.17 11.82
CA ARG A 53 8.15 11.13 12.91
C ARG A 53 8.37 10.43 14.25
N CYS A 54 9.38 10.86 15.00
CA CYS A 54 9.71 10.30 16.31
C CYS A 54 10.14 11.39 17.31
N SER A 55 9.89 11.12 18.59
CA SER A 55 10.41 11.91 19.71
C SER A 55 11.68 11.32 20.34
N ARG A 56 11.87 9.99 20.23
CA ARG A 56 12.97 9.24 20.85
C ARG A 56 13.24 7.91 20.11
N ASP A 57 14.45 7.38 20.25
CA ASP A 57 14.89 6.14 19.58
C ASP A 57 13.97 4.94 19.84
N ALA A 58 13.41 4.84 21.04
CA ALA A 58 12.53 3.75 21.42
C ALA A 58 11.22 3.68 20.62
N ALA A 59 10.85 4.74 19.88
CA ALA A 59 9.73 4.73 18.95
C ALA A 59 10.10 4.14 17.58
N CYS A 60 11.39 4.07 17.25
CA CYS A 60 11.85 3.66 15.92
C CYS A 60 11.98 2.15 15.79
N ARG A 61 11.52 1.63 14.66
CA ARG A 61 11.54 0.21 14.32
C ARG A 61 11.95 0.04 12.86
N THR A 62 12.39 -1.16 12.52
CA THR A 62 12.64 -1.54 11.14
C THR A 62 11.45 -2.29 10.55
N LEU A 63 11.33 -2.30 9.23
CA LEU A 63 10.36 -3.09 8.50
C LEU A 63 11.06 -3.79 7.33
N PRO A 64 10.95 -5.12 7.21
CA PRO A 64 11.51 -5.85 6.06
C PRO A 64 10.68 -5.58 4.81
N ILE A 65 11.35 -5.28 3.69
CA ILE A 65 10.74 -5.00 2.40
C ILE A 65 11.15 -6.05 1.37
N GLY A 66 10.15 -6.56 0.65
CA GLY A 66 10.32 -7.51 -0.44
C GLY A 66 10.54 -8.93 0.07
N GLY A 67 11.04 -9.80 -0.79
CA GLY A 67 11.29 -11.19 -0.44
C GLY A 67 12.16 -11.88 -1.46
N LEU A 68 13.42 -12.16 -1.09
CA LEU A 68 14.32 -12.95 -1.94
C LEU A 68 13.80 -14.40 -2.03
N ALA A 69 14.07 -15.07 -3.15
CA ALA A 69 13.68 -16.46 -3.37
C ALA A 69 14.25 -17.41 -2.30
N CYS A 70 15.48 -17.15 -1.84
CA CYS A 70 16.15 -17.95 -0.80
C CYS A 70 15.68 -17.61 0.63
N GLY A 71 14.75 -16.67 0.79
CA GLY A 71 14.32 -16.14 2.08
C GLY A 71 15.01 -14.83 2.47
N GLY A 72 14.40 -14.12 3.41
CA GLY A 72 14.82 -12.80 3.87
C GLY A 72 14.32 -11.64 2.97
N PRO A 73 14.45 -10.39 3.47
CA PRO A 73 14.04 -9.21 2.71
C PRO A 73 15.08 -8.81 1.66
N GLN A 74 14.63 -8.02 0.69
CA GLN A 74 15.52 -7.34 -0.25
C GLN A 74 16.11 -6.07 0.36
N ASP A 75 15.35 -5.43 1.25
CA ASP A 75 15.71 -4.15 1.85
C ASP A 75 14.99 -3.92 3.19
N TRP A 76 15.34 -2.85 3.90
CA TRP A 76 14.74 -2.44 5.16
C TRP A 76 14.21 -0.99 5.08
N ARG A 77 13.19 -0.69 5.88
CA ARG A 77 12.70 0.69 6.08
C ARG A 77 12.67 1.03 7.55
N ALA A 78 13.05 2.25 7.90
CA ALA A 78 12.80 2.82 9.21
C ALA A 78 11.34 3.31 9.28
N TRP A 79 10.68 3.07 10.40
CA TRP A 79 9.36 3.60 10.68
C TRP A 79 9.20 3.89 12.18
N SER A 80 8.18 4.67 12.52
CA SER A 80 7.93 5.08 13.91
C SER A 80 6.61 4.53 14.44
N THR A 81 6.64 3.97 15.65
CA THR A 81 5.42 3.58 16.38
C THR A 81 4.56 4.77 16.79
N GLU A 82 5.09 6.00 16.74
CA GLU A 82 4.34 7.23 17.00
C GLU A 82 3.58 7.72 15.75
N ALA A 83 4.04 7.34 14.55
CA ALA A 83 3.50 7.86 13.28
C ALA A 83 2.72 6.82 12.46
N SER A 84 2.87 5.53 12.76
CA SER A 84 2.33 4.45 11.92
C SER A 84 1.77 3.28 12.75
N HIS A 85 0.87 2.49 12.15
CA HIS A 85 0.27 1.34 12.81
C HIS A 85 1.07 0.06 12.58
N ALA A 86 1.72 -0.44 13.63
CA ALA A 86 2.58 -1.62 13.58
C ALA A 86 1.94 -2.84 12.91
N ALA A 87 0.69 -3.17 13.28
CA ALA A 87 -0.02 -4.33 12.73
C ALA A 87 -0.32 -4.16 11.23
N ARG A 88 -0.67 -2.94 10.81
CA ARG A 88 -0.96 -2.63 9.41
C ARG A 88 0.30 -2.71 8.55
N LEU A 89 1.40 -2.10 9.01
CA LEU A 89 2.70 -2.20 8.33
C LEU A 89 3.16 -3.65 8.17
N LYS A 90 3.06 -4.47 9.22
CA LYS A 90 3.39 -5.90 9.15
C LYS A 90 2.54 -6.63 8.12
N SER A 91 1.23 -6.35 8.07
CA SER A 91 0.34 -6.95 7.07
C SER A 91 0.69 -6.51 5.65
N LEU A 92 0.95 -5.22 5.43
CA LEU A 92 1.35 -4.68 4.13
C LEU A 92 2.69 -5.25 3.66
N ALA A 93 3.70 -5.30 4.53
CA ALA A 93 5.00 -5.89 4.25
C ALA A 93 4.90 -7.38 3.86
N ALA A 94 4.07 -8.16 4.57
CA ALA A 94 3.84 -9.56 4.23
C ALA A 94 3.19 -9.74 2.85
N ARG A 95 2.22 -8.88 2.49
CA ARG A 95 1.58 -8.87 1.15
C ARG A 95 2.57 -8.48 0.07
N HIS A 96 3.37 -7.45 0.31
CA HIS A 96 4.43 -7.02 -0.59
C HIS A 96 5.45 -8.14 -0.83
N ALA A 97 5.95 -8.77 0.23
CA ALA A 97 6.91 -9.87 0.13
C ALA A 97 6.37 -11.06 -0.66
N ARG A 98 5.07 -11.39 -0.49
CA ARG A 98 4.42 -12.43 -1.28
C ARG A 98 4.31 -12.02 -2.75
N ALA A 99 3.83 -10.81 -3.03
CA ALA A 99 3.68 -10.33 -4.40
C ALA A 99 5.03 -10.30 -5.16
N VAL A 100 6.12 -9.93 -4.48
CA VAL A 100 7.47 -9.97 -5.07
C VAL A 100 7.86 -11.40 -5.47
N ARG A 101 7.70 -12.38 -4.56
CA ARG A 101 8.04 -13.77 -4.84
C ARG A 101 7.18 -14.38 -5.94
N ASP A 102 5.88 -14.08 -5.94
CA ASP A 102 4.95 -14.58 -6.95
C ASP A 102 5.31 -14.02 -8.33
N GLU A 103 5.69 -12.74 -8.40
CA GLU A 103 6.13 -12.09 -9.63
C GLU A 103 7.47 -12.65 -10.14
N ASP A 104 8.45 -12.82 -9.25
CA ASP A 104 9.74 -13.42 -9.63
C ASP A 104 9.57 -14.87 -10.12
N HIS A 105 8.71 -15.66 -9.46
CA HIS A 105 8.38 -17.01 -9.91
C HIS A 105 7.71 -16.99 -11.29
N ARG A 106 6.74 -16.10 -11.53
CA ARG A 106 6.06 -15.94 -12.82
C ARG A 106 7.04 -15.57 -13.94
N LEU A 107 8.05 -14.77 -13.63
CA LEU A 107 9.07 -14.32 -14.58
C LEU A 107 10.27 -15.27 -14.71
N GLY A 108 10.30 -16.39 -13.96
CA GLY A 108 11.42 -17.31 -13.95
C GLY A 108 12.72 -16.70 -13.40
N ARG A 109 12.62 -15.68 -12.55
CA ARG A 109 13.76 -15.01 -11.94
C ARG A 109 14.30 -15.82 -10.77
N VAL A 110 15.62 -15.90 -10.70
CA VAL A 110 16.34 -16.45 -9.55
C VAL A 110 17.05 -15.31 -8.83
N SER A 111 16.91 -15.26 -7.51
CA SER A 111 17.58 -14.24 -6.67
C SER A 111 19.00 -14.68 -6.32
N ILE A 112 19.87 -13.72 -6.03
CA ILE A 112 21.10 -13.99 -5.27
C ILE A 112 20.72 -14.33 -3.82
N CYS A 113 21.32 -15.38 -3.26
CA CYS A 113 21.14 -15.71 -1.85
C CYS A 113 22.12 -14.89 -1.01
N GLN A 114 21.66 -13.75 -0.51
CA GLN A 114 22.43 -12.90 0.40
C GLN A 114 21.66 -12.69 1.70
N VAL A 115 22.34 -12.88 2.83
CA VAL A 115 21.78 -12.52 4.13
C VAL A 115 21.92 -11.02 4.30
N ARG A 116 20.79 -10.32 4.47
CA ARG A 116 20.74 -8.89 4.74
C ARG A 116 20.33 -8.69 6.19
N PRO A 117 21.29 -8.49 7.12
CA PRO A 117 20.97 -8.34 8.54
C PRO A 117 20.06 -7.13 8.75
N GLU A 118 19.25 -7.19 9.80
CA GLU A 118 18.44 -6.08 10.23
C GLU A 118 19.35 -4.96 10.75
N PRO A 119 19.34 -3.75 10.15
CA PRO A 119 20.14 -2.64 10.62
C PRO A 119 19.57 -2.07 11.92
N ALA A 120 20.43 -1.41 12.71
CA ALA A 120 19.97 -0.61 13.83
C ALA A 120 19.13 0.60 13.31
N VAL A 121 18.27 1.13 14.19
CA VAL A 121 17.40 2.28 13.89
C VAL A 121 17.40 3.24 15.07
N HIS A 122 17.38 4.53 14.80
CA HIS A 122 17.34 5.57 15.82
C HIS A 122 16.56 6.80 15.31
N CYS A 123 16.25 7.71 16.23
CA CYS A 123 15.54 8.95 15.95
C CYS A 123 16.55 10.07 15.67
N GLU A 124 16.66 10.47 14.42
CA GLU A 124 17.55 11.56 14.00
C GLU A 124 16.71 12.70 13.41
N ALA A 125 16.92 13.92 13.89
CA ALA A 125 16.19 15.11 13.41
C ALA A 125 14.65 14.91 13.36
N GLN A 126 14.09 14.28 14.41
CA GLN A 126 12.65 13.96 14.55
C GLN A 126 12.11 12.96 13.51
N ARG A 127 12.98 12.18 12.87
CA ARG A 127 12.61 11.13 11.92
C ARG A 127 13.36 9.84 12.23
N CYS A 128 12.68 8.71 12.15
CA CYS A 128 13.35 7.42 12.27
C CYS A 128 14.22 7.17 11.03
N VAL A 129 15.49 6.85 11.26
CA VAL A 129 16.47 6.56 10.21
C VAL A 129 17.17 5.24 10.51
N LEU A 130 17.58 4.54 9.46
CA LEU A 130 18.44 3.36 9.60
C LEU A 130 19.86 3.83 9.88
N SER A 131 20.51 3.24 10.89
CA SER A 131 21.94 3.40 11.09
C SER A 131 22.66 2.86 9.87
N ARG A 132 23.50 3.69 9.25
CA ARG A 132 24.34 3.23 8.14
C ARG A 132 25.41 2.30 8.68
N ASP A 133 25.51 1.13 8.06
CA ASP A 133 26.58 0.13 8.15
C ASP A 133 27.37 0.17 9.47
N GLU A 134 26.84 -0.45 10.51
CA GLU A 134 27.75 -1.09 11.46
C GLU A 134 28.51 -2.16 10.67
N PRO A 135 29.85 -2.12 10.63
CA PRO A 135 30.63 -3.16 9.98
C PRO A 135 30.19 -4.52 10.53
N LEU A 136 29.78 -5.44 9.66
CA LEU A 136 29.44 -6.79 10.08
C LEU A 136 30.61 -7.31 10.95
N PRO A 137 30.36 -7.72 12.21
CA PRO A 137 31.44 -8.26 13.04
C PRO A 137 32.08 -9.43 12.28
N PRO A 138 33.42 -9.57 12.32
CA PRO A 138 34.10 -10.60 11.55
C PRO A 138 33.51 -11.98 11.89
N PRO A 139 33.36 -12.88 10.89
CA PRO A 139 32.82 -14.20 11.15
C PRO A 139 33.69 -14.90 12.22
N SER A 140 33.07 -15.43 13.27
CA SER A 140 33.80 -16.20 14.28
C SER A 140 34.32 -17.48 13.62
N SER A 141 35.62 -17.53 13.34
CA SER A 141 36.30 -18.75 12.87
C SER A 141 36.13 -19.83 13.93
N ARG A 142 35.33 -20.85 13.60
CA ARG A 142 35.26 -22.12 14.33
C ARG A 142 36.26 -23.09 13.73
#